data_AF-A0A4Z0HVT4-F1
#
_entry.id   AF-A0A4Z0HVT4-F1
#
_cell.length_a   1.000
_cell.length_b   1.000
_cell.length_c   1.000
_cell.angle_alpha   90.00
_cell.angle_beta   90.00
_cell.angle_gamma   90.00
#
_symmetry.space_group_name_H-M   'P 1'
#
loop_
_entity.id
_entity.type
_entity.pdbx_description
1 polymer ?
#
loop_
_entity_poly.entity_id
_entity_poly.type
_entity_poly.pdbx_seq_one_letter_code
_entity_poly.pdbx_strand_id
1 'polypeptide(L)'
;MYPADSVLLGARQLLGTMMSPDIVPSEFTMQSPAHPNWEGTGSDQARIAGSRLDSKRREMREAHRTVADVLTQSQQVLFDARQAVEAADVAWQQDKAMLEPYAQTARGYATLMKVGQRTINEVTDLINKTVRQYESLAEEVFAAAKALPKSDGSEGGARSSGSESGQVSESGNRSAVQMVSSETSQSGAGSSGTGPRVPPSIVGTPRPVWPNGVPKV
;
A
#
# COMPACT_ATOMS: atom_id res chain seq x y z
N MET A 1 -24.76 -28.07 -6.81
CA MET A 1 -23.57 -27.30 -6.40
C MET A 1 -23.96 -26.49 -5.17
N TYR A 2 -23.19 -26.60 -4.09
CA TYR A 2 -23.48 -25.89 -2.83
C TYR A 2 -22.91 -24.46 -2.88
N PRO A 3 -23.51 -23.49 -2.16
CA PRO A 3 -23.03 -22.10 -2.17
C PRO A 3 -21.54 -21.95 -1.77
N ALA A 4 -21.05 -22.81 -0.86
CA ALA A 4 -19.64 -22.85 -0.48
C ALA A 4 -18.71 -23.18 -1.66
N ASP A 5 -19.14 -24.05 -2.59
CA ASP A 5 -18.35 -24.38 -3.79
C ASP A 5 -18.14 -23.12 -4.66
N SER A 6 -19.19 -22.29 -4.81
CA SER A 6 -19.14 -21.06 -5.59
C SER A 6 -18.25 -20.00 -4.93
N VAL A 7 -18.31 -19.86 -3.60
CA VAL A 7 -17.48 -18.91 -2.86
C VAL A 7 -16.00 -19.30 -2.92
N LEU A 8 -15.66 -20.59 -2.76
CA LEU A 8 -14.29 -21.08 -2.90
C LEU A 8 -13.76 -20.87 -4.32
N LEU A 9 -14.58 -21.14 -5.35
CA LEU A 9 -14.21 -20.88 -6.73
C LEU A 9 -13.98 -19.38 -6.98
N GLY A 10 -14.88 -18.52 -6.49
CA GLY A 10 -14.74 -17.07 -6.59
C GLY A 10 -13.48 -16.55 -5.91
N ALA A 11 -13.16 -17.06 -4.71
CA ALA A 11 -11.95 -16.70 -3.98
C ALA A 11 -10.69 -17.09 -4.75
N ARG A 12 -10.63 -18.28 -5.35
CA ARG A 12 -9.51 -18.70 -6.21
C ARG A 12 -9.36 -17.80 -7.44
N GLN A 13 -10.46 -17.45 -8.09
CA GLN A 13 -10.45 -16.57 -9.25
C GLN A 13 -9.94 -15.17 -8.88
N LEU A 14 -10.37 -14.65 -7.73
CA LEU A 14 -9.93 -13.35 -7.22
C LEU A 14 -8.43 -13.32 -6.90
N LEU A 15 -7.92 -14.37 -6.24
CA LEU A 15 -6.49 -14.48 -5.90
C LEU A 15 -5.62 -14.81 -7.12
N GLY A 16 -6.21 -15.31 -8.20
CA GLY A 16 -5.54 -15.66 -9.44
C GLY A 16 -4.41 -16.68 -9.26
N THR A 17 -3.55 -16.80 -10.28
CA THR A 17 -2.39 -17.71 -10.28
C THR A 17 -1.06 -17.01 -10.55
N MET A 18 -1.07 -15.77 -11.03
CA MET A 18 0.16 -15.03 -11.34
C MET A 18 0.93 -14.68 -10.06
N MET A 19 2.26 -14.80 -10.11
CA MET A 19 3.17 -14.24 -9.11
C MET A 19 3.69 -12.91 -9.65
N SER A 20 3.80 -11.90 -8.78
CA SER A 20 4.38 -10.61 -9.17
C SER A 20 5.84 -10.80 -9.60
N PRO A 21 6.32 -10.01 -10.57
CA PRO A 21 7.73 -10.05 -10.98
C PRO A 21 8.63 -9.67 -9.80
N ASP A 22 9.82 -10.25 -9.77
CA ASP A 22 10.86 -9.85 -8.81
C ASP A 22 11.40 -8.46 -9.19
N ILE A 23 11.48 -7.55 -8.21
CA ILE A 23 12.07 -6.22 -8.41
C ILE A 23 13.44 -6.25 -7.74
N VAL A 24 14.48 -6.35 -8.56
CA VAL A 24 15.86 -6.23 -8.10
C VAL A 24 16.16 -4.76 -7.78
N PRO A 25 16.64 -4.44 -6.57
CA PRO A 25 17.04 -3.08 -6.24
C PRO A 25 18.10 -2.53 -7.18
N SER A 26 17.88 -1.34 -7.73
CA SER A 26 18.91 -0.68 -8.53
C SER A 26 20.11 -0.28 -7.65
N GLU A 27 21.27 -0.79 -8.01
CA GLU A 27 22.57 -0.46 -7.42
C GLU A 27 22.98 0.98 -7.82
N PHE A 28 22.46 2.00 -7.13
CA PHE A 28 22.91 3.38 -7.35
C PHE A 28 24.34 3.58 -6.85
N THR A 29 25.25 4.02 -7.72
CA THR A 29 26.63 4.38 -7.35
C THR A 29 26.62 5.43 -6.23
N MET A 30 27.25 5.09 -5.10
CA MET A 30 27.20 5.91 -3.87
C MET A 30 28.20 7.06 -3.88
N GLN A 31 29.19 7.02 -4.78
CA GLN A 31 30.32 7.91 -4.71
C GLN A 31 30.01 9.22 -5.43
N SER A 32 29.88 10.30 -4.67
CA SER A 32 29.95 11.64 -5.26
C SER A 32 31.29 11.79 -5.98
N PRO A 33 31.31 12.44 -7.15
CA PRO A 33 32.56 12.80 -7.82
C PRO A 33 33.50 13.51 -6.84
N ALA A 34 34.79 13.18 -6.91
CA ALA A 34 35.79 13.81 -6.05
C ALA A 34 35.67 15.34 -6.16
N HIS A 35 35.71 16.02 -5.01
CA HIS A 35 35.62 17.46 -4.99
C HIS A 35 36.85 18.07 -5.71
N PRO A 36 36.63 19.02 -6.62
CA PRO A 36 37.71 19.73 -7.27
C PRO A 36 38.43 20.67 -6.28
N ASN A 37 39.76 20.81 -6.40
CA ASN A 37 40.66 21.44 -5.41
C ASN A 37 40.76 22.98 -5.50
N TRP A 38 39.79 23.63 -6.13
CA TRP A 38 39.75 25.09 -6.24
C TRP A 38 39.09 25.70 -5.01
N GLU A 39 39.44 26.95 -4.72
CA GLU A 39 38.92 27.70 -3.57
C GLU A 39 37.97 28.82 -4.03
N GLY A 40 37.21 29.36 -3.07
CA GLY A 40 36.30 30.48 -3.27
C GLY A 40 34.83 30.07 -3.42
N THR A 41 33.97 31.05 -3.62
CA THR A 41 32.50 30.92 -3.56
C THR A 41 31.95 29.80 -4.44
N GLY A 42 32.50 29.60 -5.64
CA GLY A 42 32.06 28.53 -6.52
C GLY A 42 32.38 27.13 -6.00
N SER A 43 33.52 26.95 -5.32
CA SER A 43 33.90 25.69 -4.67
C SER A 43 32.98 25.39 -3.49
N ASP A 44 32.63 26.40 -2.70
CA ASP A 44 31.68 26.27 -1.60
C ASP A 44 30.29 25.87 -2.10
N GLN A 45 29.82 26.48 -3.18
CA GLN A 45 28.55 26.12 -3.82
C GLN A 45 28.58 24.69 -4.39
N ALA A 46 29.67 24.28 -5.03
CA ALA A 46 29.83 22.91 -5.52
C ALA A 46 29.79 21.88 -4.38
N ARG A 47 30.39 22.20 -3.22
CA ARG A 47 30.35 21.35 -2.01
C ARG A 47 28.95 21.25 -1.41
N ILE A 48 28.20 22.35 -1.36
CA ILE A 48 26.80 22.35 -0.92
C ILE A 48 25.94 21.51 -1.88
N ALA A 49 26.10 21.72 -3.19
CA ALA A 49 25.36 20.97 -4.21
C ALA A 49 25.66 19.46 -4.16
N GLY A 50 26.93 19.08 -4.00
CA GLY A 50 27.34 17.68 -3.81
C GLY A 50 26.71 17.05 -2.57
N SER A 51 26.73 17.77 -1.43
CA SER A 51 26.11 17.30 -0.19
C SER A 51 24.59 17.10 -0.34
N ARG A 52 23.90 18.02 -1.05
CA ARG A 52 22.47 17.90 -1.34
C ARG A 52 22.18 16.71 -2.24
N LEU A 53 22.98 16.50 -3.29
CA LEU A 53 22.84 15.37 -4.19
C LEU A 53 23.02 14.03 -3.46
N ASP A 54 24.01 13.94 -2.56
CA ASP A 54 24.21 12.73 -1.74
C ASP A 54 23.05 12.46 -0.80
N SER A 55 22.47 13.48 -0.18
CA SER A 55 21.24 13.33 0.61
C SER A 55 20.08 12.80 -0.23
N LYS A 56 19.84 13.38 -1.42
CA LYS A 56 18.78 12.91 -2.33
C LYS A 56 18.99 11.47 -2.79
N ARG A 57 20.23 11.07 -3.09
CA ARG A 57 20.57 9.68 -3.46
C ARG A 57 20.28 8.71 -2.31
N ARG A 58 20.56 9.09 -1.06
CA ARG A 58 20.22 8.27 0.12
C ARG A 58 18.71 8.11 0.29
N GLU A 59 17.96 9.21 0.22
CA GLU A 59 16.49 9.19 0.32
C GLU A 59 15.85 8.31 -0.76
N MET A 60 16.27 8.45 -2.01
CA MET A 60 15.79 7.61 -3.12
C MET A 60 16.11 6.13 -2.92
N ARG A 61 17.30 5.79 -2.42
CA ARG A 61 17.68 4.41 -2.13
C ARG A 61 16.82 3.81 -1.03
N GLU A 62 16.55 4.58 0.03
CA GLU A 62 15.71 4.13 1.13
C GLU A 62 14.29 3.85 0.66
N ALA A 63 13.69 4.79 -0.09
CA ALA A 63 12.36 4.59 -0.67
C ALA A 63 12.31 3.36 -1.60
N HIS A 64 13.34 3.16 -2.44
CA HIS A 64 13.43 1.97 -3.27
C HIS A 64 13.49 0.69 -2.44
N ARG A 65 14.27 0.68 -1.35
CA ARG A 65 14.36 -0.48 -0.45
C ARG A 65 13.01 -0.79 0.18
N THR A 66 12.32 0.22 0.71
CA THR A 66 10.98 0.07 1.28
C THR A 66 10.00 -0.53 0.27
N VAL A 67 9.97 -0.03 -0.96
CA VAL A 67 9.06 -0.55 -2.00
C VAL A 67 9.41 -1.99 -2.37
N ALA A 68 10.70 -2.34 -2.46
CA ALA A 68 11.11 -3.72 -2.72
C ALA A 68 10.66 -4.66 -1.58
N ASP A 69 10.88 -4.27 -0.32
CA ASP A 69 10.47 -5.05 0.85
C ASP A 69 8.93 -5.23 0.89
N VAL A 70 8.17 -4.16 0.62
CA VAL A 70 6.70 -4.22 0.53
C VAL A 70 6.24 -5.14 -0.57
N LEU A 71 6.89 -5.13 -1.74
CA LEU A 71 6.54 -6.04 -2.82
C LEU A 71 6.76 -7.50 -2.41
N THR A 72 7.89 -7.82 -1.78
CA THR A 72 8.14 -9.18 -1.25
C THR A 72 7.06 -9.59 -0.24
N GLN A 73 6.68 -8.70 0.68
CA GLN A 73 5.60 -8.97 1.63
C GLN A 73 4.24 -9.20 0.93
N SER A 74 3.94 -8.41 -0.09
CA SER A 74 2.71 -8.52 -0.88
C SER A 74 2.58 -9.87 -1.60
N GLN A 75 3.71 -10.43 -2.04
CA GLN A 75 3.78 -11.76 -2.64
C GLN A 75 3.54 -12.85 -1.60
N GLN A 76 4.11 -12.71 -0.40
CA GLN A 76 3.87 -13.63 0.70
C GLN A 76 2.40 -13.64 1.13
N VAL A 77 1.78 -12.46 1.25
CA VAL A 77 0.34 -12.32 1.55
C VAL A 77 -0.52 -13.06 0.52
N LEU A 78 -0.19 -12.95 -0.78
CA LEU A 78 -0.90 -13.66 -1.83
C LEU A 78 -0.77 -15.18 -1.70
N PHE A 79 0.45 -15.64 -1.46
CA PHE A 79 0.77 -17.06 -1.31
C PHE A 79 0.02 -17.66 -0.13
N ASP A 80 0.07 -17.01 1.04
CA ASP A 80 -0.61 -17.46 2.25
C ASP A 80 -2.13 -17.51 2.05
N ALA A 81 -2.71 -16.50 1.40
CA ALA A 81 -4.14 -16.46 1.09
C ALA A 81 -4.56 -17.64 0.19
N ARG A 82 -3.77 -17.95 -0.84
CA ARG A 82 -4.04 -19.10 -1.72
C ARG A 82 -3.98 -20.42 -0.97
N GLN A 83 -2.96 -20.62 -0.13
CA GLN A 83 -2.85 -21.83 0.69
C GLN A 83 -4.03 -21.99 1.64
N ALA A 84 -4.48 -20.89 2.26
CA ALA A 84 -5.61 -20.92 3.18
C ALA A 84 -6.95 -21.20 2.46
N VAL A 85 -7.18 -20.66 1.26
CA VAL A 85 -8.36 -21.00 0.44
C VAL A 85 -8.33 -22.48 0.03
N GLU A 86 -7.15 -23.00 -0.34
CA GLU A 86 -7.01 -24.42 -0.71
C GLU A 86 -7.28 -25.35 0.47
N ALA A 87 -6.76 -25.02 1.66
CA ALA A 87 -7.04 -25.76 2.88
C ALA A 87 -8.54 -25.74 3.23
N ALA A 88 -9.23 -24.61 3.03
CA ALA A 88 -10.66 -24.50 3.23
C ALA A 88 -11.46 -25.36 2.24
N ASP A 89 -11.05 -25.45 0.96
CA ASP A 89 -11.69 -26.36 0.01
C ASP A 89 -11.48 -27.82 0.41
N VAL A 90 -10.25 -28.23 0.72
CA VAL A 90 -9.97 -29.61 1.15
C VAL A 90 -10.84 -30.00 2.36
N ALA A 91 -10.94 -29.12 3.36
CA ALA A 91 -11.80 -29.35 4.53
C ALA A 91 -13.28 -29.47 4.14
N TRP A 92 -13.77 -28.58 3.26
CA TRP A 92 -15.15 -28.63 2.77
C TRP A 92 -15.46 -29.90 1.97
N GLN A 93 -14.56 -30.35 1.11
CA GLN A 93 -14.72 -31.62 0.39
C GLN A 93 -14.75 -32.81 1.35
N GLN A 94 -13.91 -32.79 2.37
CA GLN A 94 -13.88 -33.84 3.40
C GLN A 94 -15.19 -33.88 4.21
N ASP A 95 -15.71 -32.72 4.62
CA ASP A 95 -16.98 -32.64 5.34
C ASP A 95 -18.15 -33.11 4.48
N LYS A 96 -18.17 -32.76 3.19
CA LYS A 96 -19.14 -33.30 2.22
C LYS A 96 -19.07 -34.82 2.15
N ALA A 97 -17.88 -35.39 2.00
CA ALA A 97 -17.69 -36.84 1.90
C ALA A 97 -18.13 -37.56 3.19
N MET A 98 -17.83 -37.01 4.36
CA MET A 98 -18.28 -37.58 5.63
C MET A 98 -19.80 -37.55 5.82
N LEU A 99 -20.47 -36.52 5.29
CA LEU A 99 -21.92 -36.33 5.43
C LEU A 99 -22.73 -36.96 4.30
N GLU A 100 -22.09 -37.38 3.21
CA GLU A 100 -22.73 -37.98 2.04
C GLU A 100 -23.73 -39.11 2.38
N PRO A 101 -23.38 -40.08 3.27
CA PRO A 101 -24.30 -41.18 3.59
C PRO A 101 -25.59 -40.73 4.29
N TYR A 102 -25.59 -39.53 4.87
CA TYR A 102 -26.71 -38.97 5.62
C TYR A 102 -27.37 -37.79 4.91
N ALA A 103 -26.89 -37.41 3.72
CA ALA A 103 -27.33 -36.19 3.03
C ALA A 103 -28.82 -36.20 2.65
N GLN A 104 -29.40 -37.40 2.46
CA GLN A 104 -30.83 -37.57 2.18
C GLN A 104 -31.72 -37.42 3.42
N THR A 105 -31.13 -37.39 4.62
CA THR A 105 -31.87 -37.13 5.85
C THR A 105 -31.95 -35.63 6.11
N ALA A 106 -33.07 -35.15 6.66
CA ALA A 106 -33.23 -33.74 7.02
C ALA A 106 -32.11 -33.25 7.96
N ARG A 107 -31.66 -34.11 8.88
CA ARG A 107 -30.58 -33.79 9.82
C ARG A 107 -29.21 -33.70 9.14
N GLY A 108 -28.90 -34.63 8.23
CA GLY A 108 -27.65 -34.59 7.46
C GLY A 108 -27.58 -33.38 6.55
N TYR A 109 -28.65 -33.08 5.82
CA TYR A 109 -28.73 -31.88 4.99
C TYR A 109 -28.57 -30.59 5.82
N ALA A 110 -29.28 -30.47 6.95
CA ALA A 110 -29.14 -29.30 7.82
C ALA A 110 -27.72 -29.14 8.38
N THR A 111 -27.04 -30.25 8.69
CA THR A 111 -25.64 -30.24 9.14
C THR A 111 -24.73 -29.77 8.01
N LEU A 112 -24.93 -30.28 6.80
CA LEU A 112 -24.16 -29.88 5.63
C LEU A 112 -24.33 -28.38 5.31
N MET A 113 -25.55 -27.83 5.45
CA MET A 113 -25.78 -26.39 5.30
C MET A 113 -25.02 -25.56 6.34
N LYS A 114 -24.99 -26.01 7.60
CA LYS A 114 -24.24 -25.31 8.67
C LYS A 114 -22.74 -25.31 8.41
N VAL A 115 -22.20 -26.45 8.00
CA VAL A 115 -20.78 -26.56 7.65
C VAL A 115 -20.48 -25.69 6.42
N GLY A 116 -21.32 -25.74 5.38
CA GLY A 116 -21.15 -24.90 4.20
C GLY A 116 -21.18 -23.40 4.53
N GLN A 117 -22.10 -22.97 5.39
CA GLN A 117 -22.16 -21.58 5.85
C GLN A 117 -20.89 -21.18 6.63
N ARG A 118 -20.36 -22.09 7.45
CA ARG A 118 -19.10 -21.87 8.15
C ARG A 118 -17.94 -21.68 7.18
N THR A 119 -17.79 -22.55 6.18
CA THR A 119 -16.76 -22.41 5.14
C THR A 119 -16.87 -21.08 4.40
N ILE A 120 -18.09 -20.65 4.06
CA ILE A 120 -18.34 -19.34 3.41
C ILE A 120 -17.82 -18.20 4.28
N ASN A 121 -18.13 -18.23 5.59
CA ASN A 121 -17.68 -17.19 6.52
C ASN A 121 -16.15 -17.19 6.65
N GLU A 122 -15.53 -18.36 6.82
CA GLU A 122 -14.08 -18.50 6.94
C GLU A 122 -13.35 -17.96 5.70
N VAL A 123 -13.83 -18.27 4.49
CA VAL A 123 -13.23 -17.78 3.23
C VAL A 123 -13.47 -16.28 3.06
N THR A 124 -14.65 -15.78 3.42
CA THR A 124 -14.96 -14.34 3.34
C THR A 124 -14.06 -13.54 4.29
N ASP A 125 -13.88 -14.02 5.51
CA ASP A 125 -12.99 -13.40 6.50
C ASP A 125 -11.53 -13.42 6.04
N LEU A 126 -11.09 -14.54 5.44
CA LEU A 126 -9.75 -14.66 4.85
C LEU A 126 -9.52 -13.60 3.76
N ILE A 127 -10.45 -13.46 2.80
CA ILE A 127 -10.33 -12.46 1.73
C ILE A 127 -10.32 -11.04 2.32
N ASN A 128 -11.22 -10.73 3.26
CA ASN A 128 -11.25 -9.41 3.90
C ASN A 128 -9.98 -9.10 4.71
N LYS A 129 -9.34 -10.12 5.29
CA LYS A 129 -8.04 -9.98 5.95
C LYS A 129 -6.95 -9.68 4.93
N THR A 130 -6.90 -10.43 3.83
CA THR A 130 -5.94 -10.22 2.74
C THR A 130 -6.06 -8.83 2.13
N VAL A 131 -7.27 -8.34 1.89
CA VAL A 131 -7.51 -6.96 1.40
C VAL A 131 -6.93 -5.93 2.36
N ARG A 132 -7.19 -6.05 3.67
CA ARG A 132 -6.63 -5.13 4.68
C ARG A 132 -5.11 -5.16 4.74
N GLN A 133 -4.49 -6.31 4.53
CA GLN A 133 -3.03 -6.41 4.45
C GLN A 133 -2.50 -5.66 3.21
N TYR A 134 -3.16 -5.79 2.06
CA TYR A 134 -2.79 -5.01 0.87
C TYR A 134 -3.00 -3.50 1.04
N GLU A 135 -4.07 -3.07 1.71
CA GLU A 135 -4.30 -1.65 2.03
C GLU A 135 -3.14 -1.09 2.87
N SER A 136 -2.74 -1.80 3.93
CA SER A 136 -1.59 -1.41 4.77
C SER A 136 -0.29 -1.32 3.96
N LEU A 137 -0.02 -2.31 3.10
CA LEU A 137 1.16 -2.30 2.25
C LEU A 137 1.12 -1.15 1.23
N ALA A 138 -0.05 -0.83 0.68
CA ALA A 138 -0.20 0.30 -0.23
C ALA A 138 0.06 1.65 0.46
N GLU A 139 -0.35 1.80 1.73
CA GLU A 139 -0.03 2.98 2.54
C GLU A 139 1.49 3.13 2.75
N GLU A 140 2.21 2.02 2.97
CA GLU A 140 3.67 2.04 3.09
C GLU A 140 4.36 2.47 1.78
N VAL A 141 3.89 1.97 0.63
CA VAL A 141 4.37 2.44 -0.69
C VAL A 141 4.10 3.93 -0.87
N PHE A 142 2.90 4.40 -0.51
CA PHE A 142 2.55 5.82 -0.62
C PHE A 142 3.42 6.70 0.30
N ALA A 143 3.70 6.24 1.52
CA ALA A 143 4.60 6.92 2.44
C ALA A 143 6.04 6.99 1.88
N ALA A 144 6.55 5.88 1.34
CA ALA A 144 7.86 5.83 0.69
C ALA A 144 7.93 6.77 -0.53
N ALA A 145 6.88 6.79 -1.35
CA ALA A 145 6.78 7.69 -2.49
C ALA A 145 6.73 9.17 -2.07
N LYS A 146 6.03 9.49 -0.98
CA LYS A 146 5.97 10.85 -0.41
C LYS A 146 7.31 11.31 0.18
N ALA A 147 8.13 10.37 0.64
CA ALA A 147 9.46 10.61 1.16
C ALA A 147 10.51 10.85 0.06
N LEU A 148 10.15 10.64 -1.22
CA LEU A 148 11.07 10.90 -2.32
C LEU A 148 11.42 12.40 -2.40
N PRO A 149 12.68 12.72 -2.76
CA PRO A 149 13.09 14.10 -2.94
C PRO A 149 12.22 14.77 -3.99
N LYS A 150 11.58 15.88 -3.63
CA LYS A 150 10.85 16.69 -4.61
C LYS A 150 11.85 17.28 -5.60
N SER A 151 11.51 17.29 -6.88
CA SER A 151 12.21 18.15 -7.84
C SER A 151 11.79 19.58 -7.52
N ASP A 152 12.55 20.22 -6.65
CA ASP A 152 12.55 21.66 -6.49
C ASP A 152 12.89 22.24 -7.86
N GLY A 153 11.86 22.73 -8.56
CA GLY A 153 12.03 23.49 -9.78
C GLY A 153 12.82 24.74 -9.44
N SER A 154 14.11 24.73 -9.81
CA SER A 154 14.96 25.89 -10.07
C SER A 154 14.58 27.19 -9.32
N GLU A 155 14.80 27.24 -8.00
CA GLU A 155 14.85 28.53 -7.29
C GLU A 155 16.30 28.92 -6.98
N GLY A 156 16.80 29.85 -7.80
CA GLY A 156 17.67 30.95 -7.36
C GLY A 156 19.18 30.71 -7.29
N GLY A 157 19.94 31.34 -8.21
CA GLY A 157 21.40 31.38 -8.13
C GLY A 157 22.14 32.28 -9.14
N ALA A 158 21.70 33.54 -9.29
CA ALA A 158 22.49 34.70 -9.74
C ALA A 158 23.21 34.65 -11.12
N ARG A 159 22.51 35.06 -12.19
CA ARG A 159 23.16 35.79 -13.28
C ARG A 159 23.36 37.24 -12.84
N SER A 160 24.49 37.51 -12.19
CA SER A 160 25.08 38.84 -12.23
C SER A 160 25.59 39.05 -13.66
N SER A 161 24.90 39.86 -14.44
CA SER A 161 25.47 40.46 -15.64
C SER A 161 25.21 41.94 -15.52
N GLY A 162 26.25 42.64 -15.05
CA GLY A 162 26.34 44.08 -15.21
C GLY A 162 26.29 44.42 -16.69
N SER A 163 25.47 45.40 -17.02
CA SER A 163 25.60 46.18 -18.24
C SER A 163 25.03 47.55 -17.95
N GLU A 164 25.93 48.43 -17.56
CA GLU A 164 25.74 49.87 -17.57
C GLU A 164 26.30 50.38 -18.90
N SER A 165 25.45 50.92 -19.78
CA SER A 165 25.69 52.14 -20.57
C SER A 165 24.52 52.47 -21.52
N GLY A 166 23.86 53.61 -21.24
CA GLY A 166 23.72 54.72 -22.20
C GLY A 166 22.61 54.74 -23.27
N GLN A 167 21.74 55.75 -23.12
CA GLN A 167 21.00 56.54 -24.14
C GLN A 167 19.72 55.96 -24.79
N VAL A 168 18.67 56.71 -25.16
CA VAL A 168 18.02 58.01 -24.82
C VAL A 168 16.66 58.00 -25.55
N SER A 169 15.62 58.54 -24.91
CA SER A 169 14.35 59.13 -25.42
C SER A 169 13.36 58.41 -26.36
N GLU A 170 12.17 58.16 -25.79
CA GLU A 170 10.89 58.80 -26.14
C GLU A 170 10.16 58.45 -27.47
N SER A 171 9.02 57.76 -27.37
CA SER A 171 7.71 58.25 -27.83
C SER A 171 6.62 57.22 -27.49
N GLY A 172 5.41 57.74 -27.25
CA GLY A 172 4.35 57.05 -26.52
C GLY A 172 3.57 55.98 -27.29
N ASN A 173 2.85 55.16 -26.54
CA ASN A 173 1.40 55.31 -26.54
C ASN A 173 0.76 54.54 -25.39
N ARG A 174 -0.16 55.22 -24.72
CA ARG A 174 -1.11 54.67 -23.76
C ARG A 174 -2.07 53.73 -24.51
N SER A 175 -2.33 52.56 -23.92
CA SER A 175 -3.65 51.95 -23.97
C SER A 175 -3.82 51.02 -22.79
N ALA A 176 -4.57 51.52 -21.80
CA ALA A 176 -5.19 50.73 -20.78
C ALA A 176 -6.38 50.00 -21.41
N VAL A 177 -6.47 48.69 -21.19
CA VAL A 177 -7.76 47.99 -21.16
C VAL A 177 -7.76 47.06 -19.95
N GLN A 178 -8.37 47.59 -18.90
CA GLN A 178 -9.02 46.88 -17.80
C GLN A 178 -10.10 45.93 -18.35
N MET A 179 -10.13 44.70 -17.85
CA MET A 179 -11.33 43.86 -17.68
C MET A 179 -11.04 42.95 -16.46
N VAL A 180 -11.47 43.36 -15.26
CA VAL A 180 -12.67 42.90 -14.52
C VAL A 180 -12.56 41.42 -14.08
N SER A 181 -12.07 41.19 -12.85
CA SER A 181 -12.82 40.73 -11.66
C SER A 181 -13.48 39.35 -11.83
N SER A 182 -13.17 38.36 -10.99
CA SER A 182 -13.80 38.28 -9.67
C SER A 182 -12.95 37.53 -8.63
N GLU A 183 -12.74 38.17 -7.48
CA GLU A 183 -12.59 37.53 -6.16
C GLU A 183 -13.96 37.00 -5.69
N THR A 184 -13.99 36.00 -4.79
CA THR A 184 -14.55 36.11 -3.43
C THR A 184 -14.42 34.77 -2.68
N SER A 185 -13.61 34.81 -1.60
CA SER A 185 -13.77 34.27 -0.22
C SER A 185 -14.62 33.00 0.01
N GLN A 186 -14.12 31.94 0.66
CA GLN A 186 -13.67 31.79 2.06
C GLN A 186 -14.79 31.80 3.12
N SER A 187 -14.69 30.82 4.05
CA SER A 187 -15.33 30.69 5.38
C SER A 187 -16.65 29.89 5.41
N GLY A 188 -16.94 28.96 6.33
CA GLY A 188 -16.30 28.51 7.57
C GLY A 188 -17.34 27.72 8.41
N ALA A 189 -16.87 27.05 9.48
CA ALA A 189 -17.65 26.38 10.56
C ALA A 189 -18.49 25.15 10.16
N GLY A 190 -18.48 24.00 10.84
CA GLY A 190 -18.22 23.68 12.24
C GLY A 190 -19.45 22.96 12.76
N SER A 191 -19.34 21.68 13.14
CA SER A 191 -20.29 21.07 14.10
C SER A 191 -19.78 19.75 14.65
N SER A 192 -19.76 19.69 15.98
CA SER A 192 -19.44 18.57 16.84
C SER A 192 -20.56 17.53 16.87
N GLY A 193 -20.22 16.26 17.12
CA GLY A 193 -21.20 15.17 17.28
C GLY A 193 -20.62 13.89 17.90
N THR A 194 -20.46 13.90 19.22
CA THR A 194 -20.77 12.82 20.19
C THR A 194 -20.69 11.32 19.79
N GLY A 195 -19.59 10.66 20.19
CA GLY A 195 -19.45 9.34 20.88
C GLY A 195 -19.97 8.02 20.23
N PRO A 196 -19.75 6.82 20.84
CA PRO A 196 -18.90 6.46 21.98
C PRO A 196 -18.02 5.18 21.82
N ARG A 197 -17.03 5.05 22.72
CA ARG A 197 -16.47 3.86 23.41
C ARG A 197 -16.14 2.54 22.66
N VAL A 198 -14.86 2.19 22.79
CA VAL A 198 -14.22 0.86 22.67
C VAL A 198 -14.65 -0.09 23.81
N PRO A 199 -14.87 -1.39 23.53
CA PRO A 199 -14.65 -2.48 24.49
C PRO A 199 -13.41 -3.35 24.13
N PRO A 200 -12.82 -4.04 25.12
CA PRO A 200 -11.51 -4.69 24.99
C PRO A 200 -11.56 -6.06 24.29
N SER A 201 -10.44 -6.42 23.66
CA SER A 201 -10.15 -7.76 23.13
C SER A 201 -10.35 -8.84 24.19
N ILE A 202 -11.31 -9.74 23.97
CA ILE A 202 -11.44 -10.99 24.73
C ILE A 202 -10.42 -11.99 24.19
N VAL A 203 -9.45 -12.28 25.06
CA VAL A 203 -8.53 -13.41 25.04
C VAL A 203 -9.28 -14.72 24.72
N GLY A 204 -8.68 -15.54 23.86
CA GLY A 204 -9.25 -16.79 23.35
C GLY A 204 -9.74 -17.75 24.44
N THR A 205 -10.98 -18.20 24.27
CA THR A 205 -11.48 -19.39 24.97
C THR A 205 -10.98 -20.65 24.24
N PRO A 206 -10.44 -21.66 24.95
CA PRO A 206 -9.98 -22.91 24.36
C PRO A 206 -11.16 -23.76 23.86
N ARG A 207 -10.93 -24.52 22.78
CA ARG A 207 -11.89 -25.47 22.19
C ARG A 207 -12.28 -26.56 23.22
N PRO A 208 -13.54 -27.02 23.26
CA PRO A 208 -13.92 -28.17 24.07
C PRO A 208 -13.32 -29.46 23.49
N VAL A 209 -12.53 -30.16 24.31
CA VAL A 209 -12.12 -31.55 24.09
C VAL A 209 -13.20 -32.46 24.66
N TRP A 210 -13.81 -33.29 23.84
CA TRP A 210 -14.75 -34.32 24.29
C TRP A 210 -13.97 -35.52 24.88
N PRO A 211 -14.44 -36.11 26.00
CA PRO A 211 -13.69 -37.12 26.73
C PRO A 211 -13.93 -38.52 26.15
N ASN A 212 -12.89 -39.35 26.29
CA ASN A 212 -12.84 -40.80 26.13
C ASN A 212 -12.83 -41.28 24.67
N GLY A 213 -11.89 -42.13 24.24
CA GLY A 213 -10.92 -42.95 24.95
C GLY A 213 -10.51 -44.03 23.95
N VAL A 214 -9.20 -44.15 23.71
CA VAL A 214 -8.61 -45.21 22.87
C VAL A 214 -8.91 -46.59 23.50
N PRO A 215 -8.83 -47.71 22.76
CA PRO A 215 -7.51 -48.32 22.57
C PRO A 215 -7.25 -48.95 21.18
N LYS A 216 -5.95 -49.10 20.94
CA LYS A 216 -5.25 -49.78 19.83
C LYS A 216 -5.86 -51.13 19.43
N VAL A 217 -5.75 -51.45 18.13
CA VAL A 217 -5.04 -52.66 17.64
C VAL A 217 -4.28 -52.29 16.38
#